data_AF-A0A2R9SXT6-F1
#
_entry.id   AF-A0A2R9SXT6-F1
#
_cell.length_a   1.000
_cell.length_b   1.000
_cell.length_c   1.000
_cell.angle_alpha   90.00
_cell.angle_beta   90.00
_cell.angle_gamma   90.00
#
_symmetry.space_group_name_H-M   'P 1'
#
loop_
_entity.id
_entity.type
_entity.pdbx_description
1 polymer ?
#
loop_
_entity_poly.entity_id
_entity_poly.type
_entity_poly.pdbx_seq_one_letter_code
_entity_poly.pdbx_strand_id
1 'polypeptide(L)'
;MNNQTSVYRPTFTKVDFFIIFGTAVFPPVFLAVGLLQVVASHRFSYRKGSNYSLLSTLLVMTFLWIFIYAYFVSFAGLESSIRTKETQSLMLIVAMFCLPLIVTFQVMSMRANTYFKGLETSYKELLLNQDHDEIAEIARQVNRKPEQATEDIMFLMQENTLPSGTIEDGIIYWDGENDEEEEEEEEEQEQEDDESNNDDDTLEVETDSSQKAEQEAAAESSLIRSIPSKLPKSTQCVGCGSKVILQPEESKECEYCGSWLNYM
;
A
#
# COMPACT_ATOMS: atom_id res chain seq x y z
N MET A 1 -18.11 -23.48 6.68
CA MET A 1 -18.72 -22.25 7.24
C MET A 1 -19.35 -21.41 6.12
N ASN A 2 -20.27 -20.47 6.43
CA ASN A 2 -20.78 -19.52 5.44
C ASN A 2 -19.80 -18.34 5.28
N ASN A 3 -18.79 -18.49 4.44
CA ASN A 3 -17.81 -17.43 4.15
C ASN A 3 -18.47 -16.33 3.30
N GLN A 4 -19.16 -15.40 3.97
CA GLN A 4 -19.56 -14.13 3.36
C GLN A 4 -18.29 -13.28 3.18
N THR A 5 -17.63 -13.41 2.03
CA THR A 5 -16.57 -12.50 1.64
C THR A 5 -17.14 -11.08 1.57
N SER A 6 -16.76 -10.26 2.55
CA SER A 6 -17.14 -8.85 2.56
C SER A 6 -16.56 -8.20 1.29
N VAL A 7 -17.38 -7.39 0.62
CA VAL A 7 -16.96 -6.61 -0.55
C VAL A 7 -16.54 -5.24 -0.04
N TYR A 8 -15.35 -4.76 -0.42
CA TYR A 8 -14.84 -3.47 0.04
C TYR A 8 -15.89 -2.34 -0.08
N ARG A 9 -16.13 -1.65 1.03
CA ARG A 9 -16.90 -0.40 1.08
C ARG A 9 -16.03 0.70 1.67
N PRO A 10 -15.92 1.87 1.01
CA PRO A 10 -15.26 3.02 1.60
C PRO A 10 -16.06 3.49 2.82
N THR A 11 -15.50 3.33 4.00
CA THR A 11 -16.08 3.80 5.26
C THR A 11 -15.50 5.15 5.65
N PHE A 12 -16.28 5.93 6.41
CA PHE A 12 -15.80 7.12 7.09
C PHE A 12 -15.36 6.75 8.50
N THR A 13 -14.16 7.16 8.88
CA THR A 13 -13.63 6.99 10.22
C THR A 13 -14.30 7.95 11.20
N LYS A 14 -14.18 7.69 12.51
CA LYS A 14 -14.67 8.60 13.57
C LYS A 14 -14.05 10.01 13.47
N VAL A 15 -12.83 10.11 12.95
CA VAL A 15 -12.12 11.38 12.72
C VAL A 15 -12.77 12.15 11.56
N ASP A 16 -13.16 11.46 10.48
CA ASP A 16 -13.83 12.08 9.33
C ASP A 16 -15.18 12.68 9.74
N PHE A 17 -15.98 11.96 10.54
CA PHE A 17 -17.23 12.48 11.12
C PHE A 17 -17.00 13.71 12.01
N PHE A 18 -15.94 13.71 12.84
CA PHE A 18 -15.58 14.86 13.66
C PHE A 18 -15.23 16.09 12.81
N ILE A 19 -14.49 15.89 11.71
CA ILE A 19 -14.12 16.99 10.79
C ILE A 19 -15.34 17.50 10.03
N ILE A 20 -16.23 16.63 9.53
CA ILE A 20 -17.48 17.03 8.88
C ILE A 20 -18.35 17.88 9.83
N PHE A 21 -18.52 17.44 11.08
CA PHE A 21 -19.28 18.18 12.08
C PHE A 21 -18.60 19.51 12.44
N GLY A 22 -17.29 19.52 12.64
CA GLY A 22 -16.52 20.73 12.89
C GLY A 22 -16.62 21.74 11.75
N THR A 23 -16.62 21.29 10.49
CA THR A 23 -16.82 22.14 9.31
C THR A 23 -18.20 22.77 9.27
N ALA A 24 -19.24 22.12 9.78
CA ALA A 24 -20.58 22.72 9.89
C ALA A 24 -20.65 23.85 10.95
N VAL A 25 -19.75 23.86 11.94
CA VAL A 25 -19.68 24.91 12.97
C VAL A 25 -18.73 26.02 12.56
N PHE A 26 -17.49 25.67 12.17
CA PHE A 26 -16.45 26.64 11.83
C PHE A 26 -15.63 26.18 10.59
N PRO A 27 -16.16 26.40 9.37
CA PRO A 27 -15.57 25.90 8.13
C PRO A 27 -14.07 26.18 7.92
N PRO A 28 -13.53 27.40 8.19
CA PRO A 28 -12.16 27.74 7.79
C PRO A 28 -11.09 26.84 8.42
N VAL A 29 -11.24 26.47 9.70
CA VAL A 29 -10.28 25.63 10.41
C VAL A 29 -10.44 24.16 10.01
N PHE A 30 -11.66 23.63 10.03
CA PHE A 30 -11.88 22.22 9.75
C PHE A 30 -11.69 21.84 8.28
N LEU A 31 -11.90 22.77 7.34
CA LEU A 31 -11.49 22.58 5.95
C LEU A 31 -9.96 22.43 5.83
N ALA A 32 -9.19 23.27 6.54
CA ALA A 32 -7.73 23.16 6.55
C ALA A 32 -7.23 21.85 7.18
N VAL A 33 -7.87 21.40 8.28
CA VAL A 33 -7.61 20.09 8.90
C VAL A 33 -7.93 18.94 7.94
N GLY A 34 -9.08 18.99 7.24
CA GLY A 34 -9.46 17.99 6.24
C GLY A 34 -8.47 17.92 5.08
N LEU A 35 -8.01 19.06 4.55
CA LEU A 35 -6.95 19.11 3.53
C LEU A 35 -5.64 18.47 4.04
N LEU A 36 -5.20 18.81 5.26
CA LEU A 36 -3.99 18.25 5.86
C LEU A 36 -4.11 16.73 6.04
N GLN A 37 -5.26 16.24 6.48
CA GLN A 37 -5.53 14.80 6.62
C GLN A 37 -5.45 14.08 5.26
N VAL A 38 -6.00 14.66 4.20
CA VAL A 38 -5.95 14.10 2.84
C VAL A 38 -4.51 14.06 2.31
N VAL A 39 -3.71 15.12 2.53
CA VAL A 39 -2.29 15.14 2.15
C VAL A 39 -1.50 14.09 2.93
N ALA A 40 -1.67 14.02 4.26
CA ALA A 40 -0.99 13.06 5.12
C ALA A 40 -1.32 11.59 4.76
N SER A 41 -2.55 11.34 4.30
CA SER A 41 -3.02 9.99 3.93
C SER A 41 -3.02 9.69 2.44
N HIS A 42 -2.39 10.53 1.62
CA HIS A 42 -2.28 10.31 0.17
C HIS A 42 -1.52 9.02 -0.20
N ARG A 43 -0.70 8.49 0.71
CA ARG A 43 0.09 7.25 0.52
C ARG A 43 -0.81 6.02 0.39
N PHE A 44 -1.74 5.86 1.33
CA PHE A 44 -2.65 4.71 1.43
C PHE A 44 -3.54 4.59 0.19
N SER A 45 -3.49 3.44 -0.48
CA SER A 45 -4.21 3.21 -1.74
C SER A 45 -5.71 3.02 -1.49
N TYR A 46 -6.09 2.19 -0.52
CA TYR A 46 -7.48 2.00 -0.08
C TYR A 46 -8.23 3.31 0.25
N ARG A 47 -7.59 4.23 1.00
CA ARG A 47 -8.28 5.41 1.55
C ARG A 47 -8.56 6.52 0.54
N LYS A 48 -7.98 6.48 -0.67
CA LYS A 48 -8.11 7.55 -1.70
C LYS A 48 -9.56 7.87 -2.04
N GLY A 49 -10.41 6.85 -2.22
CA GLY A 49 -11.82 7.06 -2.55
C GLY A 49 -12.60 7.75 -1.42
N SER A 50 -12.35 7.37 -0.16
CA SER A 50 -12.95 8.01 1.02
C SER A 50 -12.45 9.45 1.19
N ASN A 51 -11.14 9.70 1.04
CA ASN A 51 -10.53 11.03 1.08
C ASN A 51 -11.13 12.02 0.05
N TYR A 52 -11.37 11.60 -1.20
CA TYR A 52 -12.05 12.45 -2.19
C TYR A 52 -13.54 12.69 -1.86
N SER A 53 -14.23 11.69 -1.29
CA SER A 53 -15.62 11.84 -0.84
C SER A 53 -15.74 12.80 0.34
N LEU A 54 -14.77 12.75 1.28
CA LEU A 54 -14.63 13.69 2.38
C LEU A 54 -14.51 15.11 1.85
N LEU A 55 -13.54 15.40 0.95
CA LEU A 55 -13.37 16.75 0.38
C LEU A 55 -14.63 17.26 -0.33
N SER A 56 -15.32 16.42 -1.09
CA SER A 56 -16.60 16.79 -1.70
C SER A 56 -17.65 17.16 -0.65
N THR A 57 -17.74 16.41 0.44
CA THR A 57 -18.68 16.66 1.54
C THR A 57 -18.32 17.94 2.29
N LEU A 58 -17.03 18.19 2.57
CA LEU A 58 -16.55 19.42 3.20
C LEU A 58 -16.89 20.64 2.34
N LEU A 59 -16.67 20.59 1.02
CA LEU A 59 -17.06 21.67 0.11
C LEU A 59 -18.58 21.94 0.16
N VAL A 60 -19.42 20.90 0.12
CA VAL A 60 -20.88 21.05 0.24
C VAL A 60 -21.26 21.72 1.58
N MET A 61 -20.67 21.29 2.69
CA MET A 61 -20.93 21.90 4.00
C MET A 61 -20.49 23.36 4.05
N THR A 62 -19.31 23.70 3.50
CA THR A 62 -18.85 25.10 3.44
C THR A 62 -19.75 25.99 2.58
N PHE A 63 -20.24 25.48 1.45
CA PHE A 63 -21.18 26.19 0.58
C PHE A 63 -22.50 26.50 1.30
N LEU A 64 -23.08 25.51 1.99
CA LEU A 64 -24.30 25.69 2.78
C LEU A 64 -24.08 26.67 3.93
N TRP A 65 -22.94 26.59 4.62
CA TRP A 65 -22.59 27.53 5.69
C TRP A 65 -22.46 28.97 5.20
N ILE A 66 -21.79 29.19 4.06
CA ILE A 66 -21.67 30.52 3.43
C ILE A 66 -23.06 31.08 3.09
N PHE A 67 -23.95 30.26 2.53
CA PHE A 67 -25.33 30.68 2.21
C PHE A 67 -26.12 31.09 3.46
N ILE A 68 -26.08 30.27 4.52
CA ILE A 68 -26.74 30.57 5.80
C ILE A 68 -26.16 31.85 6.42
N TYR A 69 -24.83 31.96 6.50
CA TYR A 69 -24.16 33.12 7.05
C TYR A 69 -24.47 34.41 6.26
N ALA A 70 -24.46 34.35 4.92
CA ALA A 70 -24.80 35.48 4.08
C ALA A 70 -26.24 35.96 4.31
N TYR A 71 -27.20 35.04 4.37
CA TYR A 71 -28.61 35.37 4.56
C TYR A 71 -28.92 35.93 5.96
N PHE A 72 -28.39 35.30 7.02
CA PHE A 72 -28.72 35.63 8.42
C PHE A 72 -27.84 36.71 9.05
N VAL A 73 -26.61 36.89 8.57
CA VAL A 73 -25.64 37.84 9.16
C VAL A 73 -25.31 38.95 8.16
N SER A 74 -24.71 38.63 7.02
CA SER A 74 -24.16 39.65 6.10
C SER A 74 -25.23 40.58 5.53
N PHE A 75 -26.39 40.03 5.15
CA PHE A 75 -27.49 40.79 4.56
C PHE A 75 -28.67 41.02 5.53
N ALA A 76 -28.45 40.82 6.84
CA ALA A 76 -29.50 40.93 7.86
C ALA A 76 -30.21 42.29 7.87
N GLY A 77 -29.45 43.37 7.65
CA GLY A 77 -29.94 44.76 7.68
C GLY A 77 -30.63 45.24 6.39
N LEU A 78 -30.75 44.40 5.35
CA LEU A 78 -31.45 44.76 4.12
C LEU A 78 -32.93 44.36 4.16
N GLU A 79 -33.75 45.12 3.44
CA GLU A 79 -35.15 44.79 3.18
C GLU A 79 -35.27 43.40 2.50
N SER A 80 -36.31 42.65 2.84
CA SER A 80 -36.48 41.25 2.44
C SER A 80 -36.45 41.01 0.92
N SER A 81 -36.91 41.98 0.13
CA SER A 81 -36.94 41.95 -1.33
C SER A 81 -35.57 42.16 -1.99
N ILE A 82 -34.64 42.83 -1.29
CA ILE A 82 -33.27 43.07 -1.74
C ILE A 82 -32.36 41.97 -1.18
N ARG A 83 -32.52 41.60 0.10
CA ARG A 83 -31.79 40.51 0.76
C ARG A 83 -31.83 39.22 -0.03
N THR A 84 -33.00 38.83 -0.54
CA THR A 84 -33.15 37.61 -1.35
C THR A 84 -32.40 37.70 -2.67
N LYS A 85 -32.44 38.84 -3.37
CA LYS A 85 -31.72 39.06 -4.64
C LYS A 85 -30.20 39.02 -4.46
N GLU A 86 -29.66 39.74 -3.47
CA GLU A 86 -28.23 39.75 -3.18
C GLU A 86 -27.72 38.36 -2.74
N THR A 87 -28.47 37.67 -1.87
CA THR A 87 -28.13 36.30 -1.47
C THR A 87 -28.18 35.33 -2.65
N GLN A 88 -29.16 35.45 -3.54
CA GLN A 88 -29.28 34.62 -4.75
C GLN A 88 -28.12 34.89 -5.74
N SER A 89 -27.75 36.16 -5.93
CA SER A 89 -26.61 36.56 -6.77
C SER A 89 -25.31 35.94 -6.26
N LEU A 90 -25.02 36.09 -4.96
CA LEU A 90 -23.86 35.48 -4.31
C LEU A 90 -23.89 33.95 -4.41
N MET A 91 -25.05 33.32 -4.17
CA MET A 91 -25.21 31.87 -4.28
C MET A 91 -24.86 31.37 -5.68
N LEU A 92 -25.31 32.04 -6.75
CA LEU A 92 -25.01 31.66 -8.13
C LEU A 92 -23.51 31.79 -8.45
N ILE A 93 -22.87 32.88 -8.01
CA ILE A 93 -21.43 33.10 -8.22
C ILE A 93 -20.62 32.02 -7.50
N VAL A 94 -20.90 31.75 -6.23
CA VAL A 94 -20.17 30.72 -5.46
C VAL A 94 -20.46 29.32 -6.01
N ALA A 95 -21.71 29.02 -6.36
CA ALA A 95 -22.08 27.73 -6.97
C ALA A 95 -21.35 27.48 -8.29
N MET A 96 -21.15 28.50 -9.13
CA MET A 96 -20.39 28.38 -10.39
C MET A 96 -18.97 27.85 -10.18
N PHE A 97 -18.31 28.20 -9.07
CA PHE A 97 -16.97 27.70 -8.72
C PHE A 97 -17.00 26.41 -7.88
N CYS A 98 -17.93 26.28 -6.93
CA CYS A 98 -17.99 25.12 -6.04
C CYS A 98 -18.54 23.87 -6.73
N LEU A 99 -19.58 23.98 -7.58
CA LEU A 99 -20.19 22.83 -8.24
C LEU A 99 -19.22 22.01 -9.11
N PRO A 100 -18.39 22.59 -10.00
CA PRO A 100 -17.44 21.80 -10.77
C PRO A 100 -16.42 21.08 -9.88
N LEU A 101 -15.96 21.71 -8.79
CA LEU A 101 -15.04 21.07 -7.83
C LEU A 101 -15.69 19.93 -7.03
N ILE A 102 -16.95 20.09 -6.62
CA ILE A 102 -17.73 19.05 -5.96
C ILE A 102 -17.89 17.85 -6.91
N VAL A 103 -18.27 18.10 -8.17
CA VAL A 103 -18.47 17.04 -9.18
C VAL A 103 -17.16 16.32 -9.51
N THR A 104 -16.04 17.04 -9.73
CA THR A 104 -14.76 16.38 -10.02
C THR A 104 -14.30 15.50 -8.87
N PHE A 105 -14.40 15.96 -7.61
CA PHE A 105 -14.06 15.13 -6.45
C PHE A 105 -14.98 13.92 -6.28
N GLN A 106 -16.28 14.00 -6.58
CA GLN A 106 -17.13 12.81 -6.58
C GLN A 106 -16.76 11.81 -7.68
N VAL A 107 -16.47 12.27 -8.90
CA VAL A 107 -16.01 11.40 -10.00
C VAL A 107 -14.66 10.75 -9.66
N MET A 108 -13.74 11.48 -9.05
CA MET A 108 -12.47 10.93 -8.56
C MET A 108 -12.66 9.92 -7.44
N SER A 109 -13.58 10.19 -6.49
CA SER A 109 -13.95 9.24 -5.43
C SER A 109 -14.50 7.94 -6.02
N MET A 110 -15.47 8.02 -6.95
CA MET A 110 -16.02 6.86 -7.64
C MET A 110 -14.94 6.07 -8.37
N ARG A 111 -14.09 6.74 -9.16
CA ARG A 111 -13.00 6.09 -9.90
C ARG A 111 -11.96 5.42 -9.00
N ALA A 112 -11.60 6.04 -7.88
CA ALA A 112 -10.69 5.46 -6.91
C ALA A 112 -11.30 4.22 -6.22
N ASN A 113 -12.59 4.27 -5.89
CA ASN A 113 -13.30 3.13 -5.30
C ASN A 113 -13.47 1.97 -6.29
N THR A 114 -13.80 2.22 -7.57
CA THR A 114 -13.87 1.16 -8.58
C THR A 114 -12.50 0.56 -8.88
N TYR A 115 -11.45 1.39 -8.88
CA TYR A 115 -10.07 0.92 -9.01
C TYR A 115 -9.68 -0.03 -7.86
N PHE A 116 -9.93 0.36 -6.60
CA PHE A 116 -9.53 -0.45 -5.45
C PHE A 116 -10.29 -1.79 -5.39
N LYS A 117 -11.57 -1.82 -5.80
CA LYS A 117 -12.32 -3.07 -5.95
C LYS A 117 -11.74 -4.03 -6.99
N GLY A 118 -11.17 -3.51 -8.08
CA GLY A 118 -10.44 -4.35 -9.03
C GLY A 118 -9.17 -4.95 -8.41
N LEU A 119 -8.45 -4.14 -7.62
CA LEU A 119 -7.24 -4.55 -6.92
C LEU A 119 -7.52 -5.61 -5.83
N GLU A 120 -8.62 -5.48 -5.09
CA GLU A 120 -9.13 -6.48 -4.13
C GLU A 120 -9.31 -7.85 -4.81
N THR A 121 -9.95 -7.90 -5.99
CA THR A 121 -10.13 -9.14 -6.75
C THR A 121 -8.78 -9.74 -7.15
N SER A 122 -7.82 -8.93 -7.62
CA SER A 122 -6.49 -9.43 -7.98
C SER A 122 -5.72 -9.97 -6.77
N TYR A 123 -5.77 -9.32 -5.61
CA TYR A 123 -5.15 -9.88 -4.40
C TYR A 123 -5.79 -11.21 -4.00
N LYS A 124 -7.13 -11.32 -4.02
CA LYS A 124 -7.84 -12.59 -3.76
C LYS A 124 -7.45 -13.68 -4.76
N GLU A 125 -7.25 -13.34 -6.03
CA GLU A 125 -6.87 -14.31 -7.07
C GLU A 125 -5.46 -14.87 -6.87
N LEU A 126 -4.49 -14.01 -6.50
CA LEU A 126 -3.10 -14.38 -6.28
C LEU A 126 -2.86 -15.10 -4.94
N LEU A 127 -3.56 -14.66 -3.88
CA LEU A 127 -3.37 -15.17 -2.52
C LEU A 127 -4.11 -16.48 -2.22
N LEU A 128 -5.22 -16.77 -2.92
CA LEU A 128 -6.12 -17.89 -2.58
C LEU A 128 -6.18 -19.00 -3.65
N ASN A 129 -5.59 -18.79 -4.83
CA ASN A 129 -5.60 -19.78 -5.92
C ASN A 129 -4.22 -20.09 -6.52
N GLN A 130 -3.16 -19.39 -6.09
CA GLN A 130 -1.81 -19.49 -6.66
C GLN A 130 -0.71 -19.62 -5.60
N ASP A 131 -1.09 -19.69 -4.33
CA ASP A 131 -0.21 -19.89 -3.15
C ASP A 131 1.06 -19.02 -3.21
N HIS A 132 0.84 -17.74 -3.48
CA HIS A 132 1.89 -16.72 -3.52
C HIS A 132 1.92 -15.98 -2.19
N ASP A 133 2.76 -16.44 -1.26
CA ASP A 133 2.88 -15.82 0.07
C ASP A 133 3.88 -14.64 0.11
N GLU A 134 4.78 -14.53 -0.87
CA GLU A 134 5.77 -13.44 -0.93
C GLU A 134 5.17 -12.14 -1.50
N ILE A 135 5.01 -11.13 -0.64
CA ILE A 135 4.42 -9.83 -0.99
C ILE A 135 5.20 -9.11 -2.10
N ALA A 136 6.51 -9.32 -2.22
CA ALA A 136 7.31 -8.72 -3.28
C ALA A 136 6.90 -9.21 -4.68
N GLU A 137 6.54 -10.49 -4.82
CA GLU A 137 6.10 -11.06 -6.10
C GLU A 137 4.64 -10.70 -6.39
N ILE A 138 3.75 -10.77 -5.39
CA ILE A 138 2.37 -10.27 -5.51
C ILE A 138 2.38 -8.81 -5.98
N ALA A 139 3.17 -7.96 -5.32
CA ALA A 139 3.30 -6.54 -5.66
C ALA A 139 3.81 -6.33 -7.10
N ARG A 140 4.74 -7.17 -7.57
CA ARG A 140 5.18 -7.17 -8.98
C ARG A 140 4.02 -7.49 -9.92
N GLN A 141 3.22 -8.52 -9.62
CA GLN A 141 2.08 -8.94 -10.46
C GLN A 141 0.96 -7.88 -10.51
N VAL A 142 0.56 -7.28 -9.39
CA VAL A 142 -0.42 -6.17 -9.38
C VAL A 142 0.19 -4.79 -9.74
N ASN A 143 1.46 -4.73 -10.14
CA ASN A 143 2.18 -3.49 -10.49
C ASN A 143 2.07 -2.41 -9.39
N ARG A 144 2.41 -2.81 -8.16
CA ARG A 144 2.45 -2.00 -6.95
C ARG A 144 3.83 -2.01 -6.31
N LYS A 145 4.05 -1.04 -5.42
CA LYS A 145 5.18 -1.07 -4.48
C LYS A 145 4.90 -2.13 -3.40
N PRO A 146 5.91 -2.89 -2.93
CA PRO A 146 5.71 -3.88 -1.87
C PRO A 146 5.11 -3.23 -0.60
N GLU A 147 5.64 -2.08 -0.16
CA GLU A 147 5.09 -1.29 0.95
C GLU A 147 3.57 -1.04 0.83
N GLN A 148 3.08 -0.72 -0.38
CA GLN A 148 1.66 -0.45 -0.62
C GLN A 148 0.83 -1.73 -0.72
N ALA A 149 1.42 -2.82 -1.21
CA ALA A 149 0.78 -4.13 -1.20
C ALA A 149 0.62 -4.64 0.24
N THR A 150 1.65 -4.51 1.10
CA THR A 150 1.56 -4.79 2.54
C THR A 150 0.44 -3.99 3.21
N GLU A 151 0.41 -2.65 3.01
CA GLU A 151 -0.64 -1.80 3.58
C GLU A 151 -2.06 -2.18 3.07
N ASP A 152 -2.20 -2.45 1.78
CA ASP A 152 -3.50 -2.82 1.18
C ASP A 152 -3.94 -4.24 1.63
N ILE A 153 -3.05 -5.23 1.68
CA ILE A 153 -3.34 -6.61 2.12
C ILE A 153 -3.70 -6.64 3.61
N MET A 154 -2.92 -5.98 4.46
CA MET A 154 -3.19 -5.88 5.90
C MET A 154 -4.55 -5.20 6.19
N PHE A 155 -4.91 -4.19 5.39
CA PHE A 155 -6.25 -3.58 5.45
C PHE A 155 -7.36 -4.56 5.02
N LEU A 156 -7.12 -5.36 3.98
CA LEU A 156 -8.06 -6.37 3.50
C LEU A 156 -8.27 -7.52 4.49
N MET A 157 -7.22 -7.94 5.21
CA MET A 157 -7.30 -8.87 6.35
C MET A 157 -8.13 -8.25 7.49
N GLN A 158 -7.85 -7.00 7.88
CA GLN A 158 -8.57 -6.30 8.95
C GLN A 158 -10.09 -6.15 8.70
N GLU A 159 -10.50 -5.94 7.44
CA GLU A 159 -11.91 -5.86 7.03
C GLU A 159 -12.55 -7.25 6.77
N ASN A 160 -11.86 -8.34 7.11
CA ASN A 160 -12.29 -9.75 6.91
C ASN A 160 -12.63 -10.06 5.43
N THR A 161 -11.97 -9.37 4.50
CA THR A 161 -12.14 -9.62 3.06
C THR A 161 -11.19 -10.70 2.55
N LEU A 162 -10.02 -10.83 3.19
CA LEU A 162 -9.06 -11.95 3.09
C LEU A 162 -9.10 -12.76 4.41
N PRO A 163 -8.56 -13.99 4.44
CA PRO A 163 -8.33 -14.71 5.69
C PRO A 163 -7.46 -13.90 6.66
N SER A 164 -7.54 -14.21 7.96
CA SER A 164 -6.61 -13.65 8.95
C SER A 164 -5.22 -14.25 8.76
N GLY A 165 -4.20 -13.45 9.08
CA GLY A 165 -2.81 -13.87 8.98
C GLY A 165 -1.86 -12.78 9.44
N THR A 166 -0.60 -13.15 9.63
CA THR A 166 0.50 -12.26 9.98
C THR A 166 1.43 -12.06 8.79
N ILE A 167 2.19 -10.96 8.82
CA ILE A 167 3.16 -10.63 7.77
C ILE A 167 4.52 -10.45 8.44
N GLU A 168 5.42 -11.42 8.22
CA GLU A 168 6.79 -11.40 8.75
C GLU A 168 7.78 -11.43 7.58
N ASP A 169 8.79 -10.55 7.62
CA ASP A 169 9.83 -10.36 6.59
C ASP A 169 9.36 -10.25 5.11
N GLY A 170 8.07 -9.97 4.89
CA GLY A 170 7.46 -9.83 3.56
C GLY A 170 6.77 -11.09 3.05
N ILE A 171 6.67 -12.13 3.87
CA ILE A 171 5.91 -13.36 3.64
C ILE A 171 4.62 -13.30 4.49
N ILE A 172 3.53 -13.86 3.95
CA ILE A 172 2.24 -13.98 4.64
C ILE A 172 2.14 -15.36 5.28
N TYR A 173 1.69 -15.41 6.53
CA TYR A 173 1.38 -16.63 7.26
C TYR A 173 -0.10 -16.61 7.63
N TRP A 174 -0.87 -17.63 7.25
CA TRP A 174 -2.31 -17.65 7.46
C TRP A 174 -2.68 -18.23 8.83
N ASP A 175 -3.57 -17.54 9.55
CA ASP A 175 -4.09 -17.98 10.85
C ASP A 175 -5.14 -19.10 10.63
N GLY A 176 -4.70 -20.31 10.32
CA GLY A 176 -5.59 -21.47 10.18
C GLY A 176 -5.14 -22.63 9.29
N GLU A 177 -3.84 -22.79 9.02
CA GLU A 177 -3.31 -23.86 8.15
C GLU A 177 -2.19 -24.68 8.80
N ASN A 178 -2.29 -24.84 10.13
CA ASN A 178 -1.66 -25.88 10.95
C ASN A 178 -2.32 -25.85 12.34
N ASP A 179 -3.07 -26.91 12.68
CA ASP A 179 -3.51 -27.29 14.05
C ASP A 179 -4.40 -28.58 14.07
N GLU A 180 -4.54 -29.33 12.96
CA GLU A 180 -5.29 -30.62 12.92
C GLU A 180 -4.59 -31.78 12.13
N GLU A 181 -3.31 -31.67 11.74
CA GLU A 181 -2.59 -32.74 10.98
C GLU A 181 -1.27 -33.27 11.61
N GLU A 182 -0.95 -32.93 12.87
CA GLU A 182 0.26 -33.45 13.57
C GLU A 182 -0.02 -34.22 14.90
N GLU A 183 -1.27 -34.63 15.19
CA GLU A 183 -1.62 -35.41 16.41
C GLU A 183 -2.27 -36.80 16.16
N GLU A 184 -2.23 -37.38 14.94
CA GLU A 184 -2.80 -38.72 14.66
C GLU A 184 -1.82 -39.79 14.09
N GLU A 185 -0.49 -39.60 14.17
CA GLU A 185 0.50 -40.63 13.74
C GLU A 185 1.37 -41.28 14.85
N GLU A 186 1.22 -40.92 16.14
CA GLU A 186 2.07 -41.46 17.23
C GLU A 186 1.42 -42.55 18.14
N GLU A 187 0.15 -42.96 17.96
CA GLU A 187 -0.52 -43.91 18.89
C GLU A 187 -0.66 -45.39 18.42
N GLU A 188 -0.11 -45.82 17.27
CA GLU A 188 -0.21 -47.23 16.79
C GLU A 188 1.12 -47.98 16.55
N GLN A 189 2.21 -47.69 17.30
CA GLN A 189 3.43 -48.54 17.29
C GLN A 189 4.08 -48.80 18.68
N GLU A 190 3.29 -49.27 19.67
CA GLU A 190 3.86 -49.92 20.88
C GLU A 190 3.15 -51.25 21.23
N GLN A 191 3.53 -52.35 20.56
CA GLN A 191 3.62 -53.69 21.15
C GLN A 191 4.27 -54.70 20.19
N GLU A 192 5.19 -55.51 20.74
CA GLU A 192 5.93 -56.62 20.08
C GLU A 192 6.94 -56.10 19.02
N ASP A 193 8.27 -56.27 19.14
CA ASP A 193 9.05 -57.35 19.75
C ASP A 193 10.20 -56.89 20.68
N ASP A 194 10.51 -57.72 21.68
CA ASP A 194 11.57 -57.54 22.68
C ASP A 194 12.63 -58.67 22.51
N GLU A 195 13.69 -58.44 21.73
CA GLU A 195 14.89 -59.30 21.80
C GLU A 195 16.19 -58.54 21.42
N SER A 196 17.24 -58.78 22.21
CA SER A 196 18.42 -57.90 22.32
C SER A 196 19.62 -58.28 21.43
N ASN A 197 20.18 -57.29 20.75
CA ASN A 197 21.61 -57.20 20.38
C ASN A 197 22.50 -57.27 21.66
N ASN A 198 23.75 -57.75 21.71
CA ASN A 198 24.80 -58.13 20.74
C ASN A 198 25.72 -59.19 21.40
N ASP A 199 26.65 -59.78 20.62
CA ASP A 199 28.09 -59.97 20.92
C ASP A 199 28.74 -60.67 19.69
N ASP A 200 29.57 -59.98 18.90
CA ASP A 200 31.06 -59.96 18.95
C ASP A 200 31.73 -61.24 18.37
N ASP A 201 32.49 -61.10 17.26
CA ASP A 201 33.93 -61.49 17.15
C ASP A 201 34.52 -61.28 15.71
N THR A 202 35.84 -61.05 15.65
CA THR A 202 36.83 -61.31 14.57
C THR A 202 36.95 -60.49 13.25
N LEU A 203 38.00 -59.65 13.24
CA LEU A 203 39.21 -59.65 12.37
C LEU A 203 39.20 -59.35 10.84
N GLU A 204 40.08 -58.39 10.48
CA GLU A 204 41.00 -58.27 9.30
C GLU A 204 40.39 -58.19 7.87
N VAL A 205 40.80 -57.24 7.01
CA VAL A 205 42.09 -57.24 6.25
C VAL A 205 42.42 -55.84 5.63
N GLU A 206 43.72 -55.64 5.34
CA GLU A 206 44.45 -54.59 4.59
C GLU A 206 43.75 -54.10 3.27
N THR A 207 43.93 -52.92 2.64
CA THR A 207 45.09 -52.11 2.15
C THR A 207 44.53 -50.77 1.60
N ASP A 208 45.23 -49.71 1.16
CA ASP A 208 46.53 -49.05 1.41
C ASP A 208 46.56 -47.72 0.56
N SER A 209 47.41 -46.74 0.91
CA SER A 209 47.87 -45.61 0.05
C SER A 209 46.86 -44.56 -0.46
N SER A 210 47.22 -43.32 -0.80
CA SER A 210 48.35 -42.44 -0.44
C SER A 210 48.13 -41.04 -1.06
N GLN A 211 48.41 -39.95 -0.33
CA GLN A 211 48.95 -38.65 -0.87
C GLN A 211 48.02 -37.81 -1.82
N LYS A 212 48.22 -36.50 -2.09
CA LYS A 212 48.94 -35.38 -1.43
C LYS A 212 48.59 -34.04 -2.13
N ALA A 213 48.14 -33.05 -1.34
CA ALA A 213 48.50 -31.61 -1.26
C ALA A 213 48.67 -30.63 -2.46
N GLU A 214 48.50 -29.35 -2.10
CA GLU A 214 49.03 -28.09 -2.70
C GLU A 214 48.56 -27.68 -4.11
N GLN A 215 47.98 -26.48 -4.39
CA GLN A 215 48.38 -25.07 -4.19
C GLN A 215 49.49 -24.54 -5.13
N GLU A 216 49.42 -23.23 -5.43
CA GLU A 216 50.31 -22.42 -6.30
C GLU A 216 50.13 -22.59 -7.83
N ALA A 217 50.43 -21.63 -8.73
CA ALA A 217 50.51 -20.15 -8.68
C ALA A 217 50.68 -19.58 -10.13
N ALA A 218 50.35 -18.30 -10.37
CA ALA A 218 50.85 -17.42 -11.46
C ALA A 218 50.25 -16.00 -11.26
N ALA A 219 51.01 -14.88 -11.22
CA ALA A 219 51.73 -14.21 -12.31
C ALA A 219 50.76 -13.70 -13.42
N GLU A 220 50.73 -12.44 -13.88
CA GLU A 220 51.79 -11.42 -14.00
C GLU A 220 51.25 -9.96 -14.10
N SER A 221 52.03 -9.01 -13.57
CA SER A 221 52.55 -7.79 -14.22
C SER A 221 51.70 -6.88 -15.15
N SER A 222 51.39 -5.68 -14.62
CA SER A 222 51.60 -4.35 -15.25
C SER A 222 50.66 -3.78 -16.35
N LEU A 223 50.43 -2.46 -16.23
CA LEU A 223 49.99 -1.50 -17.26
C LEU A 223 48.54 -1.58 -17.80
N ILE A 224 47.58 -1.04 -17.04
CA ILE A 224 46.57 -0.12 -17.63
C ILE A 224 46.56 1.21 -16.88
N ARG A 225 46.82 2.27 -17.64
CA ARG A 225 46.78 3.68 -17.26
C ARG A 225 45.35 4.07 -16.86
N SER A 226 45.17 4.55 -15.63
CA SER A 226 43.88 4.96 -15.09
C SER A 226 43.25 6.13 -15.85
N ILE A 227 42.41 5.82 -16.84
CA ILE A 227 41.32 6.68 -17.26
C ILE A 227 40.18 6.38 -16.28
N PRO A 228 39.58 7.36 -15.59
CA PRO A 228 38.34 7.13 -14.86
C PRO A 228 37.23 6.95 -15.89
N SER A 229 37.03 5.72 -16.36
CA SER A 229 35.78 5.33 -17.00
C SER A 229 34.69 5.57 -15.95
N LYS A 230 33.89 6.62 -16.16
CA LYS A 230 32.67 6.83 -15.39
C LYS A 230 31.82 5.56 -15.58
N LEU A 231 31.72 4.71 -14.57
CA LEU A 231 30.89 3.51 -14.66
C LEU A 231 29.41 3.93 -14.60
N PRO A 232 28.49 3.18 -15.23
CA PRO A 232 27.06 3.45 -15.10
C PRO A 232 26.68 3.47 -13.61
N LYS A 233 26.21 4.62 -13.13
CA LYS A 233 25.98 4.87 -11.71
C LYS A 233 24.53 4.60 -11.40
N SER A 234 24.29 3.68 -10.46
CA SER A 234 22.96 3.45 -9.95
C SER A 234 22.60 4.53 -8.95
N THR A 235 21.65 5.39 -9.30
CA THR A 235 21.17 6.49 -8.46
C THR A 235 19.72 6.24 -8.06
N GLN A 236 19.39 6.44 -6.78
CA GLN A 236 18.00 6.42 -6.34
C GLN A 236 17.31 7.75 -6.70
N CYS A 237 16.10 7.65 -7.23
CA CYS A 237 15.27 8.79 -7.56
C CYS A 237 14.80 9.52 -6.30
N VAL A 238 15.13 10.80 -6.16
CA VAL A 238 14.73 11.62 -5.01
C VAL A 238 13.20 11.79 -4.87
N GLY A 239 12.44 11.63 -5.96
CA GLY A 239 10.98 11.73 -5.94
C GLY A 239 10.26 10.46 -5.48
N CYS A 240 10.71 9.28 -5.94
CA CYS A 240 9.96 8.02 -5.76
C CYS A 240 10.78 6.82 -5.23
N GLY A 241 12.09 6.98 -5.04
CA GLY A 241 13.01 5.95 -4.56
C GLY A 241 13.50 4.95 -5.62
N SER A 242 12.99 5.00 -6.86
CA SER A 242 13.37 4.04 -7.91
C SER A 242 14.87 4.06 -8.19
N LYS A 243 15.47 2.87 -8.28
CA LYS A 243 16.90 2.70 -8.52
C LYS A 243 17.17 2.71 -10.02
N VAL A 244 17.56 3.86 -10.57
CA VAL A 244 17.80 4.06 -12.01
C VAL A 244 19.30 3.96 -12.29
N ILE A 245 19.66 3.23 -13.34
CA ILE A 245 21.05 3.15 -13.82
C ILE A 245 21.23 4.23 -14.89
N LEU A 246 22.01 5.27 -14.57
CA LEU A 246 22.35 6.34 -15.51
C LEU A 246 23.70 6.06 -16.17
N GLN A 247 23.77 6.25 -17.49
CA GLN A 247 25.06 6.32 -18.17
C GLN A 247 25.76 7.65 -17.86
N PRO A 248 27.09 7.74 -18.02
CA PRO A 248 27.83 8.97 -17.78
C PRO A 248 27.29 10.14 -18.60
N GLU A 249 27.06 11.28 -17.94
CA GLU A 249 26.52 12.51 -18.57
C GLU A 249 25.10 12.35 -19.16
N GLU A 250 24.43 11.23 -18.90
CA GLU A 250 23.03 11.02 -19.23
C GLU A 250 22.11 11.70 -18.21
N SER A 251 21.06 12.35 -18.72
CA SER A 251 19.90 12.77 -17.94
C SER A 251 18.68 12.01 -18.40
N LYS A 252 17.97 11.35 -17.48
CA LYS A 252 16.76 10.58 -17.78
C LYS A 252 15.61 11.00 -16.88
N GLU A 253 14.44 11.06 -17.46
CA GLU A 253 13.19 11.20 -16.72
C GLU A 253 12.85 9.89 -16.01
N CYS A 254 12.47 9.96 -14.74
CA CYS A 254 12.09 8.77 -13.96
C CYS A 254 10.75 8.22 -14.42
N GLU A 255 10.75 7.01 -15.02
CA GLU A 255 9.57 6.29 -15.53
C GLU A 255 8.40 6.18 -14.53
N TYR A 256 8.68 6.19 -13.22
CA TYR A 256 7.68 6.07 -12.16
C TYR A 256 7.05 7.39 -11.66
N CYS A 257 7.67 8.56 -11.93
CA CYS A 257 7.17 9.83 -11.36
C CYS A 257 7.48 11.12 -12.15
N GLY A 258 8.12 11.02 -13.32
CA GLY A 258 8.41 12.18 -14.18
C GLY A 258 9.52 13.12 -13.68
N SER A 259 10.23 12.78 -12.60
CA SER A 259 11.34 13.60 -12.10
C SER A 259 12.61 13.37 -12.92
N TRP A 260 13.28 14.44 -13.32
CA TRP A 260 14.56 14.37 -14.03
C TRP A 260 15.72 13.97 -13.11
N LEU A 261 16.46 12.95 -13.51
CA LEU A 261 17.64 12.41 -12.81
C LEU A 261 18.88 12.71 -13.66
N ASN A 262 19.90 13.26 -13.03
CA ASN A 262 21.17 13.63 -13.68
C ASN A 262 22.32 12.81 -13.10
N TYR A 263 23.25 12.39 -13.96
CA TYR A 263 24.49 11.76 -13.53
C TYR A 263 25.38 12.78 -12.80
N MET A 264 25.40 12.72 -11.46
CA MET A 264 26.33 13.43 -10.55
C MET A 264 27.33 12.46 -9.92
#